data_AF-A0A1W6CMR3-F1
#
_entry.id   AF-A0A1W6CMR3-F1
#
_cell.length_a   1.000
_cell.length_b   1.000
_cell.length_c   1.000
_cell.angle_alpha   90.00
_cell.angle_beta   90.00
_cell.angle_gamma   90.00
#
_symmetry.space_group_name_H-M   'P 1'
#
loop_
_entity.id
_entity.type
_entity.pdbx_description
1 polymer ?
#
loop_
_entity_poly.entity_id
_entity_poly.type
_entity_poly.pdbx_seq_one_letter_code
_entity_poly.pdbx_strand_id
1 'polypeptide(L)'
;MTGSGFKQVSRAQAQRHTSVDERIARAESTVIPRETEEEYAEDIERLWRDAESRFLAIGRTLLLARKSLKMQDDTFKGFVNSRLPFGYQTAYQLCKVAAAIDGNVLTLEEVPTSYATTYLFATMKPEELAEARSMAPPLLRPNVSRKEVAEFKRAKAKERLLAEPEAEGTLKRRERLVRTIDGLRRQRKQIDDRIAEAEAQLEALGGR
;
A
#
# COMPACT_ATOMS: atom_id res chain seq x y z
N MET A 1 9.22 -6.16 42.03
CA MET A 1 8.72 -7.40 41.43
C MET A 1 7.26 -7.19 41.05
N THR A 2 6.92 -7.14 39.77
CA THR A 2 5.57 -7.45 39.26
C THR A 2 5.71 -7.95 37.84
N GLY A 3 5.27 -9.20 37.64
CA GLY A 3 5.57 -10.03 36.47
C GLY A 3 4.65 -9.78 35.28
N SER A 4 5.26 -9.97 34.11
CA SER A 4 4.67 -10.13 32.80
C SER A 4 3.71 -11.34 32.74
N GLY A 5 2.59 -11.20 32.04
CA GLY A 5 1.60 -12.26 31.83
C GLY A 5 1.06 -12.28 30.40
N PHE A 6 1.91 -12.55 29.41
CA PHE A 6 1.43 -12.94 28.08
C PHE A 6 0.96 -14.40 28.13
N LYS A 7 -0.37 -14.61 28.12
CA LYS A 7 -0.97 -15.95 27.98
C LYS A 7 -0.64 -16.52 26.59
N GLN A 8 0.26 -17.51 26.54
CA GLN A 8 0.47 -18.34 25.37
C GLN A 8 -0.75 -19.24 25.14
N VAL A 9 -1.38 -19.11 23.97
CA VAL A 9 -2.45 -20.01 23.52
C VAL A 9 -1.83 -21.33 23.07
N SER A 10 -2.37 -22.46 23.51
CA SER A 10 -1.83 -23.78 23.18
C SER A 10 -2.05 -24.15 21.70
N ARG A 11 -1.13 -24.94 21.13
CA ARG A 11 -1.16 -25.37 19.71
C ARG A 11 -2.49 -26.04 19.31
N ALA A 12 -3.13 -26.75 20.23
CA ALA A 12 -4.43 -27.40 20.02
C ALA A 12 -5.60 -26.40 19.97
N GLN A 13 -5.54 -25.30 20.71
CA GLN A 13 -6.52 -24.22 20.66
C GLN A 13 -6.36 -23.39 19.37
N ALA A 14 -5.13 -23.14 18.93
CA ALA A 14 -4.87 -22.50 17.63
C ALA A 14 -5.42 -23.33 16.46
N GLN A 15 -5.18 -24.65 16.45
CA GLN A 15 -5.67 -25.55 15.39
C GLN A 15 -7.20 -25.63 15.32
N ARG A 16 -7.90 -25.60 16.47
CA ARG A 16 -9.37 -25.64 16.49
C ARG A 16 -9.99 -24.35 15.93
N HIS A 17 -9.45 -23.18 16.29
CA HIS A 17 -9.88 -21.90 15.72
C HIS A 17 -9.67 -21.86 14.20
N THR A 18 -8.50 -22.26 13.70
CA THR A 18 -8.22 -22.33 12.25
C THR A 18 -9.21 -23.24 11.52
N SER A 19 -9.59 -24.38 12.09
CA SER A 19 -10.55 -25.30 11.46
C SER A 19 -11.99 -24.78 11.39
N VAL A 20 -12.39 -23.88 12.31
CA VAL A 20 -13.70 -23.24 12.31
C VAL A 20 -13.70 -22.08 11.32
N ASP A 21 -12.63 -21.28 11.31
CA ASP A 21 -12.45 -20.17 10.37
C ASP A 21 -12.38 -20.67 8.91
N GLU A 22 -11.70 -21.80 8.66
CA GLU A 22 -11.67 -22.42 7.32
C GLU A 22 -13.03 -22.93 6.86
N ARG A 23 -13.88 -23.42 7.78
CA ARG A 23 -15.25 -23.86 7.46
C ARG A 23 -16.17 -22.67 7.18
N ILE A 24 -16.04 -21.59 7.95
CA ILE A 24 -16.78 -20.35 7.74
C ILE A 24 -16.36 -19.71 6.41
N ALA A 25 -15.05 -19.63 6.14
CA ALA A 25 -14.53 -19.11 4.87
C ALA A 25 -15.00 -19.93 3.65
N ARG A 26 -15.10 -21.26 3.78
CA ARG A 26 -15.67 -22.13 2.72
C ARG A 26 -17.16 -21.88 2.50
N ALA A 27 -17.92 -21.68 3.57
CA ALA A 27 -19.34 -21.37 3.48
C ALA A 27 -19.56 -19.98 2.84
N GLU A 28 -18.74 -18.99 3.19
CA GLU A 28 -18.77 -17.64 2.61
C GLU A 28 -18.38 -17.59 1.13
N SER A 29 -17.54 -18.52 0.66
CA SER A 29 -17.06 -18.61 -0.73
C SER A 29 -17.99 -19.40 -1.67
N THR A 30 -19.07 -20.00 -1.18
CA THR A 30 -19.95 -20.80 -2.03
C THR A 30 -20.85 -19.89 -2.86
N VAL A 31 -20.71 -19.92 -4.19
CA VAL A 31 -21.58 -19.17 -5.10
C VAL A 31 -22.94 -19.87 -5.14
N ILE A 32 -23.96 -19.21 -4.59
CA ILE A 32 -25.34 -19.71 -4.59
C ILE A 32 -26.05 -19.12 -5.81
N PRO A 33 -26.64 -19.95 -6.70
CA PRO A 33 -27.45 -19.45 -7.79
C PRO A 33 -28.62 -18.61 -7.26
N ARG A 34 -28.86 -17.47 -7.91
CA ARG A 34 -29.99 -16.58 -7.65
C ARG A 34 -30.96 -16.58 -8.81
N GLU A 35 -32.21 -16.24 -8.53
CA GLU A 35 -33.31 -16.30 -9.50
C GLU A 35 -33.50 -14.96 -10.23
N THR A 36 -33.09 -13.84 -9.62
CA THR A 36 -33.23 -12.50 -10.21
C THR A 36 -31.92 -11.72 -10.32
N GLU A 37 -31.90 -10.69 -11.18
CA GLU A 37 -30.78 -9.77 -11.35
C GLU A 37 -30.49 -9.00 -10.05
N GLU A 38 -31.54 -8.57 -9.35
CA GLU A 38 -31.44 -7.84 -8.09
C GLU A 38 -30.76 -8.68 -7.00
N GLU A 39 -31.13 -9.96 -6.88
CA GLU A 39 -30.50 -10.87 -5.91
C GLU A 39 -29.01 -11.07 -6.22
N TYR A 40 -28.62 -11.17 -7.50
CA TYR A 40 -27.21 -11.22 -7.87
C TYR A 40 -26.47 -9.91 -7.55
N ALA A 41 -27.08 -8.76 -7.82
CA ALA A 41 -26.50 -7.46 -7.52
C ALA A 41 -26.24 -7.30 -6.01
N GLU A 42 -27.23 -7.63 -5.18
CA GLU A 42 -27.10 -7.58 -3.72
C GLU A 42 -25.98 -8.49 -3.20
N ASP A 43 -25.88 -9.71 -3.72
CA ASP A 43 -24.82 -10.65 -3.33
C ASP A 43 -23.44 -10.20 -3.76
N ILE A 44 -23.30 -9.70 -4.99
CA ILE A 44 -22.03 -9.15 -5.49
C ILE A 44 -21.63 -7.93 -4.65
N GLU A 45 -22.55 -7.02 -4.36
CA GLU A 45 -22.27 -5.86 -3.50
C GLU A 45 -21.83 -6.26 -2.09
N ARG A 46 -22.43 -7.31 -1.53
CA ARG A 46 -22.02 -7.84 -0.21
C ARG A 46 -20.61 -8.42 -0.27
N LEU A 47 -20.32 -9.30 -1.23
CA LEU A 47 -19.00 -9.90 -1.41
C LEU A 47 -17.93 -8.83 -1.68
N TRP A 48 -18.31 -7.81 -2.45
CA TRP A 48 -17.45 -6.68 -2.77
C TRP A 48 -17.09 -5.86 -1.52
N ARG A 49 -18.09 -5.45 -0.73
CA ARG A 49 -17.87 -4.72 0.55
C ARG A 49 -17.02 -5.51 1.53
N ASP A 50 -17.20 -6.83 1.57
CA ASP A 50 -16.42 -7.73 2.41
C ASP A 50 -14.95 -7.82 1.93
N ALA A 51 -14.71 -7.95 0.62
CA ALA A 51 -13.37 -7.88 0.05
C ALA A 51 -12.66 -6.55 0.37
N GLU A 52 -13.38 -5.42 0.31
CA GLU A 52 -12.85 -4.08 0.62
C GLU A 52 -12.48 -3.93 2.08
N SER A 53 -13.34 -4.42 2.97
CA SER A 53 -13.06 -4.48 4.42
C SER A 53 -11.80 -5.30 4.71
N ARG A 54 -11.61 -6.43 3.99
CA ARG A 54 -10.39 -7.23 4.09
C ARG A 54 -9.15 -6.50 3.58
N PHE A 55 -9.22 -5.69 2.53
CA PHE A 55 -8.08 -4.88 2.08
C PHE A 55 -7.62 -3.87 3.15
N LEU A 56 -8.57 -3.19 3.80
CA LEU A 56 -8.24 -2.30 4.93
C LEU A 56 -7.60 -3.07 6.09
N ALA A 57 -8.16 -4.23 6.45
CA ALA A 57 -7.60 -5.10 7.47
C ALA A 57 -6.15 -5.54 7.13
N ILE A 58 -5.89 -5.94 5.88
CA ILE A 58 -4.53 -6.26 5.40
C ILE A 58 -3.59 -5.06 5.59
N GLY A 59 -4.01 -3.85 5.21
CA GLY A 59 -3.23 -2.63 5.40
C GLY A 59 -2.86 -2.38 6.87
N ARG A 60 -3.82 -2.53 7.78
CA ARG A 60 -3.61 -2.43 9.23
C ARG A 60 -2.64 -3.50 9.75
N THR A 61 -2.81 -4.74 9.31
CA THR A 61 -1.92 -5.85 9.67
C THR A 61 -0.50 -5.63 9.18
N LEU A 62 -0.32 -5.10 7.97
CA LEU A 62 1.01 -4.74 7.44
C LEU A 62 1.70 -3.67 8.29
N LEU A 63 0.97 -2.62 8.68
CA LEU A 63 1.49 -1.58 9.58
C LEU A 63 1.87 -2.16 10.95
N LEU A 64 1.01 -3.02 11.52
CA LEU A 64 1.28 -3.70 12.79
C LEU A 64 2.49 -4.62 12.70
N ALA A 65 2.63 -5.41 11.62
CA ALA A 65 3.76 -6.29 11.38
C ALA A 65 5.06 -5.49 11.27
N ARG A 66 5.06 -4.42 10.46
CA ARG A 66 6.23 -3.54 10.30
C ARG A 66 6.66 -2.92 11.64
N LYS A 67 5.71 -2.44 12.44
CA LYS A 67 5.97 -1.85 13.77
C LYS A 67 6.47 -2.89 14.77
N SER A 68 5.75 -4.00 14.92
CA SER A 68 6.02 -5.03 15.94
C SER A 68 7.34 -5.75 15.70
N LEU A 69 7.68 -5.99 14.43
CA LEU A 69 8.93 -6.64 14.03
C LEU A 69 10.07 -5.64 13.77
N LYS A 70 9.84 -4.34 14.03
CA LYS A 70 10.81 -3.24 13.84
C LYS A 70 11.49 -3.28 12.47
N MET A 71 10.71 -3.58 11.42
CA MET A 71 11.24 -3.73 10.08
C MET A 71 11.63 -2.36 9.49
N GLN A 72 12.88 -2.27 9.05
CA GLN A 72 13.32 -1.19 8.18
C GLN A 72 12.77 -1.39 6.76
N ASP A 73 12.87 -0.37 5.91
CA ASP A 73 12.25 -0.33 4.58
C ASP A 73 12.69 -1.49 3.68
N ASP A 74 13.99 -1.77 3.63
CA ASP A 74 14.52 -2.87 2.81
C ASP A 74 14.08 -4.23 3.33
N THR A 75 14.07 -4.43 4.66
CA THR A 75 13.57 -5.65 5.29
C THR A 75 12.07 -5.85 5.02
N PHE A 76 11.27 -4.79 5.12
CA PHE A 76 9.84 -4.84 4.85
C PHE A 76 9.56 -5.16 3.37
N LYS A 77 10.30 -4.53 2.45
CA LYS A 77 10.21 -4.83 1.01
C LYS A 77 10.57 -6.28 0.71
N GLY A 78 11.65 -6.79 1.32
CA GLY A 78 12.04 -8.20 1.22
C GLY A 78 10.98 -9.15 1.76
N PHE A 79 10.42 -8.85 2.94
CA PHE A 79 9.32 -9.61 3.55
C PHE A 79 8.10 -9.68 2.62
N VAL A 80 7.63 -8.54 2.10
CA VAL A 80 6.47 -8.49 1.20
C VAL A 80 6.72 -9.33 -0.04
N ASN A 81 7.84 -9.11 -0.74
CA ASN A 81 8.12 -9.78 -2.00
C ASN A 81 8.38 -11.29 -1.88
N SER A 82 8.75 -11.78 -0.68
CA SER A 82 9.07 -13.19 -0.46
C SER A 82 7.99 -13.98 0.28
N ARG A 83 7.12 -13.32 1.05
CA ARG A 83 6.15 -13.99 1.96
C ARG A 83 4.70 -13.73 1.63
N LEU A 84 4.38 -12.73 0.81
CA LEU A 84 2.99 -12.31 0.57
C LEU A 84 2.58 -12.55 -0.89
N PRO A 85 1.28 -12.74 -1.16
CA PRO A 85 0.76 -13.02 -2.50
C PRO A 85 0.64 -11.75 -3.39
N PHE A 86 1.34 -10.67 -3.04
CA PHE A 86 1.34 -9.41 -3.77
C PHE A 86 2.66 -8.67 -3.59
N GLY A 87 2.95 -7.77 -4.54
CA GLY A 87 4.20 -7.00 -4.53
C GLY A 87 4.20 -5.81 -3.56
N TYR A 88 5.40 -5.27 -3.34
CA TYR A 88 5.64 -4.08 -2.49
C TYR A 88 4.73 -2.89 -2.80
N GLN A 89 4.41 -2.64 -4.07
CA GLN A 89 3.55 -1.52 -4.46
C GLN A 89 2.14 -1.65 -3.88
N THR A 90 1.54 -2.83 -3.96
CA THR A 90 0.22 -3.09 -3.37
C THR A 90 0.27 -2.93 -1.85
N ALA A 91 1.28 -3.52 -1.20
CA ALA A 91 1.48 -3.38 0.24
C ALA A 91 1.61 -1.91 0.67
N TYR A 92 2.36 -1.10 -0.08
CA TYR A 92 2.51 0.32 0.18
C TYR A 92 1.18 1.08 0.08
N GLN A 93 0.37 0.78 -0.94
CA GLN A 93 -0.94 1.41 -1.10
C GLN A 93 -1.88 1.07 0.06
N LEU A 94 -1.96 -0.21 0.44
CA LEU A 94 -2.79 -0.67 1.55
C LEU A 94 -2.37 -0.03 2.88
N CYS A 95 -1.07 0.01 3.17
CA CYS A 95 -0.53 0.70 4.35
C CYS A 95 -0.88 2.19 4.36
N LYS A 96 -0.75 2.86 3.22
CA LYS A 96 -1.05 4.30 3.10
C LYS A 96 -2.53 4.60 3.34
N VAL A 97 -3.42 3.79 2.78
CA VAL A 97 -4.87 3.92 3.00
C VAL A 97 -5.21 3.69 4.47
N ALA A 98 -4.72 2.58 5.06
CA ALA A 98 -4.95 2.27 6.46
C ALA A 98 -4.46 3.40 7.39
N ALA A 99 -3.25 3.91 7.15
CA ALA A 99 -2.69 5.01 7.95
C ALA A 99 -3.50 6.31 7.80
N ALA A 100 -4.03 6.60 6.61
CA ALA A 100 -4.85 7.80 6.39
C ALA A 100 -6.20 7.71 7.11
N ILE A 101 -6.84 6.55 7.11
CA ILE A 101 -8.12 6.31 7.79
C ILE A 101 -7.93 6.29 9.30
N ASP A 102 -6.99 5.48 9.81
CA ASP A 102 -6.74 5.37 11.25
C ASP A 102 -6.16 6.66 11.85
N GLY A 103 -5.56 7.51 11.01
CA GLY A 103 -5.09 8.85 11.36
C GLY A 103 -6.14 9.96 11.22
N ASN A 104 -7.40 9.63 10.90
CA ASN A 104 -8.49 10.59 10.65
C ASN A 104 -8.19 11.63 9.55
N VAL A 105 -7.30 11.33 8.62
CA VAL A 105 -7.08 12.17 7.42
C VAL A 105 -8.20 11.95 6.40
N LEU A 106 -8.72 10.73 6.34
CA LEU A 106 -9.85 10.30 5.53
C LEU A 106 -10.84 9.55 6.41
N THR A 107 -12.14 9.66 6.16
CA THR A 107 -13.16 8.82 6.79
C THR A 107 -13.70 7.77 5.82
N LEU A 108 -14.29 6.68 6.32
CA LEU A 108 -14.80 5.60 5.47
C LEU A 108 -16.01 6.04 4.64
N GLU A 109 -16.77 7.01 5.15
CA GLU A 109 -18.01 7.50 4.56
C GLU A 109 -17.76 8.43 3.36
N GLU A 110 -16.59 9.06 3.30
CA GLU A 110 -16.24 10.05 2.27
C GLU A 110 -15.30 9.51 1.18
N VAL A 111 -14.84 8.26 1.29
CA VAL A 111 -13.92 7.67 0.31
C VAL A 111 -14.57 6.56 -0.49
N PRO A 112 -14.13 6.36 -1.74
CA PRO A 112 -14.48 5.15 -2.46
C PRO A 112 -13.94 3.95 -1.70
N THR A 113 -14.67 2.87 -1.77
CA THR A 113 -14.38 1.62 -1.07
C THR A 113 -13.20 0.87 -1.71
N SER A 114 -12.90 1.15 -2.99
CA SER A 114 -11.71 0.65 -3.69
C SER A 114 -10.42 1.28 -3.16
N TYR A 115 -9.58 0.47 -2.50
CA TYR A 115 -8.28 0.91 -1.95
C TYR A 115 -7.40 1.66 -2.95
N ALA A 116 -7.44 1.28 -4.23
CA ALA A 116 -6.60 1.88 -5.26
C ALA A 116 -7.01 3.32 -5.55
N THR A 117 -8.31 3.63 -5.47
CA THR A 117 -8.83 4.99 -5.60
C THR A 117 -8.67 5.75 -4.30
N THR A 118 -8.95 5.14 -3.14
CA THR A 118 -8.70 5.74 -1.81
C THR A 118 -7.23 6.15 -1.66
N TYR A 119 -6.32 5.33 -2.18
CA TYR A 119 -4.89 5.62 -2.18
C TYR A 119 -4.54 6.92 -2.92
N LEU A 120 -5.29 7.29 -3.97
CA LEU A 120 -5.08 8.56 -4.64
C LEU A 120 -5.33 9.74 -3.69
N PHE A 121 -6.41 9.69 -2.90
CA PHE A 121 -6.69 10.67 -1.84
C PHE A 121 -5.66 10.63 -0.72
N ALA A 122 -5.25 9.45 -0.26
CA ALA A 122 -4.25 9.29 0.80
C ALA A 122 -2.85 9.84 0.45
N THR A 123 -2.62 10.18 -0.83
CA THR A 123 -1.38 10.81 -1.31
C THR A 123 -1.52 12.29 -1.60
N MET A 124 -2.71 12.86 -1.45
CA MET A 124 -2.95 14.29 -1.58
C MET A 124 -2.47 15.03 -0.35
N LYS A 125 -2.18 16.31 -0.53
CA LYS A 125 -1.86 17.20 0.58
C LYS A 125 -3.12 17.65 1.33
N PRO A 126 -3.02 18.11 2.59
CA PRO A 126 -4.17 18.56 3.37
C PRO A 126 -5.01 19.63 2.67
N GLU A 127 -4.37 20.58 1.99
CA GLU A 127 -5.03 21.63 1.22
C GLU A 127 -5.83 21.08 0.02
N GLU A 128 -5.27 20.09 -0.68
CA GLU A 128 -5.93 19.43 -1.82
C GLU A 128 -7.14 18.62 -1.34
N LEU A 129 -7.05 17.98 -0.16
CA LEU A 129 -8.16 17.25 0.44
C LEU A 129 -9.28 18.20 0.90
N ALA A 130 -8.94 19.34 1.48
CA ALA A 130 -9.92 20.34 1.89
C ALA A 130 -10.70 20.88 0.68
N GLU A 131 -10.01 21.17 -0.43
CA GLU A 131 -10.64 21.56 -1.69
C GLU A 131 -11.52 20.44 -2.26
N ALA A 132 -11.00 19.21 -2.31
CA ALA A 132 -11.75 18.08 -2.82
C ALA A 132 -13.04 17.80 -2.01
N ARG A 133 -13.08 18.14 -0.71
CA ARG A 133 -14.30 18.10 0.12
C ARG A 133 -15.28 19.24 -0.16
N SER A 134 -14.79 20.42 -0.53
CA SER A 134 -15.63 21.63 -0.72
C SER A 134 -16.22 21.78 -2.13
N MET A 135 -15.82 20.94 -3.08
CA MET A 135 -16.38 20.90 -4.44
C MET A 135 -17.88 20.61 -4.45
N ALA A 136 -18.56 21.01 -5.55
CA ALA A 136 -19.97 20.73 -5.79
C ALA A 136 -20.16 19.98 -7.13
N PRO A 137 -20.44 18.65 -7.12
CA PRO A 137 -20.49 17.78 -5.94
C PRO A 137 -19.11 17.52 -5.31
N PRO A 138 -19.03 17.12 -4.03
CA PRO A 138 -17.76 16.80 -3.37
C PRO A 138 -17.02 15.67 -4.11
N LEU A 139 -15.71 15.82 -4.30
CA LEU A 139 -14.90 14.78 -4.92
C LEU A 139 -14.66 13.61 -3.96
N LEU A 140 -14.55 13.88 -2.66
CA LEU A 140 -14.58 12.85 -1.62
C LEU A 140 -16.02 12.36 -1.44
N ARG A 141 -16.34 11.26 -2.12
CA ARG A 141 -17.59 10.52 -1.98
C ARG A 141 -17.39 9.04 -2.34
N PRO A 142 -18.23 8.12 -1.84
CA PRO A 142 -18.11 6.69 -2.13
C PRO A 142 -18.15 6.34 -3.63
N ASN A 143 -18.98 7.07 -4.39
CA ASN A 143 -19.25 6.78 -5.80
C ASN A 143 -18.34 7.54 -6.78
N VAL A 144 -17.21 8.08 -6.32
CA VAL A 144 -16.28 8.82 -7.21
C VAL A 144 -15.51 7.86 -8.11
N SER A 145 -15.42 8.18 -9.39
CA SER A 145 -14.61 7.38 -10.31
C SER A 145 -13.13 7.66 -10.13
N ARG A 146 -12.30 6.64 -10.37
CA ARG A 146 -10.84 6.80 -10.37
C ARG A 146 -10.36 7.87 -11.36
N LYS A 147 -11.07 8.02 -12.48
CA LYS A 147 -10.75 9.00 -13.52
C LYS A 147 -10.87 10.43 -12.98
N GLU A 148 -11.98 10.75 -12.32
CA GLU A 148 -12.20 12.07 -11.72
C GLU A 148 -11.10 12.43 -10.72
N VAL A 149 -10.74 11.50 -9.83
CA VAL A 149 -9.68 11.72 -8.83
C VAL A 149 -8.32 11.93 -9.50
N ALA A 150 -8.03 11.18 -10.58
CA ALA A 150 -6.80 11.32 -11.33
C ALA A 150 -6.71 12.67 -12.08
N GLU A 151 -7.83 13.14 -12.64
CA GLU A 151 -7.93 14.44 -13.30
C GLU A 151 -7.71 15.58 -12.32
N PHE A 152 -8.33 15.52 -11.13
CA PHE A 152 -8.11 16.47 -10.06
C PHE A 152 -6.63 16.52 -9.63
N LYS A 153 -5.98 15.37 -9.41
CA LYS A 153 -4.53 15.34 -9.10
C LYS A 153 -3.67 15.97 -10.19
N ARG A 154 -4.02 15.76 -11.46
CA ARG A 154 -3.29 16.34 -12.60
C ARG A 154 -3.45 17.86 -12.63
N ALA A 155 -4.65 18.37 -12.36
CA ALA A 155 -4.90 19.80 -12.25
C ALA A 155 -4.07 20.43 -11.12
N LYS A 156 -4.11 19.86 -9.91
CA LYS A 156 -3.30 20.35 -8.76
C LYS A 156 -1.80 20.30 -9.02
N ALA A 157 -1.32 19.26 -9.70
CA ALA A 157 0.08 19.17 -10.09
C ALA A 157 0.48 20.27 -11.08
N LYS A 158 -0.40 20.62 -12.03
CA LYS A 158 -0.18 21.71 -12.98
C LYS A 158 -0.20 23.07 -12.29
N GLU A 159 -1.16 23.32 -11.40
CA GLU A 159 -1.21 24.55 -10.60
C GLU A 159 0.06 24.78 -9.80
N ARG A 160 0.57 23.74 -9.13
CA ARG A 160 1.86 23.81 -8.42
C ARG A 160 3.03 24.18 -9.34
N LEU A 161 3.09 23.60 -10.53
CA LEU A 161 4.15 23.91 -11.48
C LEU A 161 4.09 25.37 -11.94
N LEU A 162 2.90 25.95 -12.03
CA LEU A 162 2.69 27.35 -12.40
C LEU A 162 2.87 28.32 -11.22
N ALA A 163 2.65 27.87 -9.99
CA ALA A 163 2.74 28.67 -8.77
C ALA A 163 4.15 28.66 -8.13
N GLU A 164 5.01 27.69 -8.46
CA GLU A 164 6.41 27.70 -8.03
C GLU A 164 7.18 28.81 -8.78
N PRO A 165 7.84 29.76 -8.09
CA PRO A 165 8.75 30.67 -8.78
C PRO A 165 9.82 29.81 -9.47
N GLU A 166 10.04 30.01 -10.77
CA GLU A 166 10.90 29.16 -11.62
C GLU A 166 12.25 28.81 -10.97
N ALA A 167 12.80 29.72 -10.16
CA ALA A 167 14.02 29.53 -9.39
C ALA A 167 13.95 28.38 -8.37
N GLU A 168 12.86 28.23 -7.61
CA GLU A 168 12.79 27.24 -6.53
C GLU A 168 12.43 25.84 -7.05
N GLY A 169 11.57 25.75 -8.07
CA GLY A 169 11.31 24.51 -8.79
C GLY A 169 12.58 23.99 -9.48
N THR A 170 13.38 24.88 -10.08
CA THR A 170 14.65 24.54 -10.72
C THR A 170 15.70 24.08 -9.69
N LEU A 171 15.79 24.72 -8.53
CA LEU A 171 16.70 24.30 -7.45
C LEU A 171 16.32 22.93 -6.88
N LYS A 172 15.04 22.70 -6.55
CA LYS A 172 14.56 21.38 -6.08
C LYS A 172 14.74 20.30 -7.13
N ARG A 173 14.52 20.62 -8.41
CA ARG A 173 14.79 19.70 -9.52
C ARG A 173 16.28 19.38 -9.64
N ARG A 174 17.15 20.38 -9.54
CA ARG A 174 18.61 20.22 -9.54
C ARG A 174 19.07 19.34 -8.38
N GLU A 175 18.62 19.61 -7.16
CA GLU A 175 18.94 18.78 -5.99
C GLU A 175 18.51 17.32 -6.17
N ARG A 176 17.29 17.09 -6.68
CA ARG A 176 16.79 15.74 -6.94
C ARG A 176 17.65 15.01 -7.98
N LEU A 177 18.06 15.71 -9.04
CA LEU A 177 18.95 15.16 -10.07
C LEU A 177 20.34 14.85 -9.49
N VAL A 178 20.90 15.72 -8.65
CA VAL A 178 22.19 15.47 -7.96
C VAL A 178 22.10 14.21 -7.08
N ARG A 179 21.08 14.09 -6.23
CA ARG A 179 20.88 12.89 -5.40
C ARG A 179 20.74 11.62 -6.24
N THR A 180 20.08 11.72 -7.39
CA THR A 180 19.92 10.61 -8.33
C THR A 180 21.26 10.21 -8.94
N ILE A 181 22.06 11.19 -9.39
CA ILE A 181 23.41 10.97 -9.94
C ILE A 181 24.32 10.31 -8.90
N ASP A 182 24.29 10.77 -7.66
CA ASP A 182 25.11 10.18 -6.59
C ASP A 182 24.67 8.77 -6.21
N GLY A 183 23.36 8.48 -6.29
CA GLY A 183 22.83 7.12 -6.18
C GLY A 183 23.35 6.21 -7.30
N LEU A 184 23.24 6.65 -8.55
CA LEU A 184 23.71 5.90 -9.72
C LEU A 184 25.22 5.67 -9.70
N ARG A 185 26.01 6.66 -9.27
CA ARG A 185 27.47 6.52 -9.10
C ARG A 185 27.84 5.45 -8.09
N ARG A 186 27.14 5.40 -6.95
CA ARG A 186 27.35 4.36 -5.93
C ARG A 186 26.98 2.97 -6.46
N GLN A 187 25.86 2.86 -7.18
CA GLN A 187 25.45 1.60 -7.80
C GLN A 187 26.47 1.13 -8.84
N ARG A 188 26.96 2.02 -9.70
CA ARG A 188 28.00 1.70 -10.67
C ARG A 188 29.26 1.18 -9.97
N LYS A 189 29.73 1.86 -8.92
CA LYS A 189 30.88 1.38 -8.14
C LYS A 189 30.65 -0.02 -7.56
N GLN A 190 29.48 -0.30 -7.00
CA GLN A 190 29.16 -1.64 -6.48
C GLN A 190 29.14 -2.71 -7.59
N ILE A 191 28.70 -2.38 -8.79
CA ILE A 191 28.73 -3.29 -9.94
C ILE A 191 30.18 -3.53 -10.36
N ASP A 192 30.98 -2.47 -10.49
CA ASP A 192 32.40 -2.55 -10.87
C ASP A 192 33.18 -3.42 -9.85
N ASP A 193 32.97 -3.20 -8.55
CA ASP A 193 33.58 -4.00 -7.47
C ASP A 193 33.20 -5.49 -7.59
N ARG A 194 31.94 -5.79 -7.91
CA ARG A 194 31.45 -7.17 -8.10
C ARG A 194 31.99 -7.83 -9.37
N ILE A 195 32.19 -7.07 -10.44
CA ILE A 195 32.82 -7.57 -11.67
C ILE A 195 34.25 -7.96 -11.36
N ALA A 196 35.01 -7.11 -10.66
CA ALA A 196 36.38 -7.41 -10.26
C ALA A 196 36.47 -8.67 -9.38
N GLU A 197 35.54 -8.84 -8.43
CA GLU A 197 35.45 -10.08 -7.63
C GLU A 197 35.18 -11.32 -8.51
N ALA A 198 34.28 -11.21 -9.49
CA ALA A 198 33.97 -12.31 -10.40
C ALA A 198 35.12 -12.65 -11.35
N GLU A 199 35.83 -11.65 -11.86
CA GLU A 199 37.03 -11.82 -12.70
C GLU A 199 38.15 -12.50 -11.91
N ALA A 200 38.41 -12.08 -10.67
CA ALA A 200 39.39 -12.73 -9.80
C ALA A 200 39.02 -14.20 -9.50
N GLN A 201 37.73 -14.49 -9.31
CA GLN A 201 37.25 -15.87 -9.14
C GLN A 201 37.44 -16.70 -10.42
N LEU A 202 37.20 -16.12 -11.61
CA LEU A 202 37.43 -16.79 -12.88
C LEU A 202 38.91 -17.10 -13.11
N GLU A 203 39.81 -16.16 -12.84
CA GLU A 203 41.26 -16.40 -12.92
C GLU A 203 41.72 -17.52 -11.97
N ALA A 204 41.22 -17.51 -10.74
CA ALA A 204 41.53 -18.55 -9.76
C ALA A 204 41.04 -19.95 -10.19
N LEU A 205 39.98 -20.03 -11.00
CA LEU A 205 39.43 -21.28 -11.54
C LEU A 205 40.07 -21.71 -12.87
N GLY A 206 40.58 -20.77 -13.67
CA GLY A 206 41.20 -20.99 -14.98
C GLY A 206 42.72 -21.28 -14.95
N GLY A 207 43.38 -21.09 -13.80
CA GLY A 207 44.81 -21.39 -13.61
C GLY A 207 45.15 -22.87 -13.41
N ARG A 208 44.74 -23.75 -14.34
CA ARG A 208 45.24 -25.14 -14.47
C ARG A 208 45.55 -25.49 -15.92
#